data_AF-A0A285MWD8-F1
#
_entry.id   AF-A0A285MWD8-F1
#
_cell.length_a   1.000
_cell.length_b   1.000
_cell.length_c   1.000
_cell.angle_alpha   90.00
_cell.angle_beta   90.00
_cell.angle_gamma   90.00
#
_symmetry.space_group_name_H-M   'P 1'
#
loop_
_entity.id
_entity.type
_entity.pdbx_description
1 polymer ?
#
loop_
_entity_poly.entity_id
_entity_poly.type
_entity_poly.pdbx_seq_one_letter_code
_entity_poly.pdbx_strand_id
1 'polypeptide(L)'
;MKDMDEILNATAKDFYFIGERLKLIREELIENDDVEDKRSSIFSRKNMAERFGVDYQTITNVERGPLSLTTIKLILYYYSLGYNPMWIMSPDNEFITKHNVGENVVYQSDVQDQYKELESSIVTALSLFKENL
;
A
#
# COMPACT_ATOMS: atom_id res chain seq x y z
N MET A 1 -10.32 -21.64 -4.62
CA MET A 1 -9.64 -20.80 -5.63
C MET A 1 -10.36 -21.03 -6.93
N LYS A 2 -10.92 -19.98 -7.55
CA LYS A 2 -11.64 -20.12 -8.83
C LYS A 2 -10.71 -20.67 -9.90
N ASP A 3 -11.21 -21.54 -10.77
CA ASP A 3 -10.42 -22.03 -11.91
C ASP A 3 -10.30 -20.96 -13.01
N MET A 4 -9.43 -21.18 -14.00
CA MET A 4 -9.18 -20.18 -15.04
C MET A 4 -10.42 -19.93 -15.92
N ASP A 5 -11.25 -20.96 -16.12
CA ASP A 5 -12.47 -20.87 -16.92
C ASP A 5 -13.57 -20.10 -16.16
N GLU A 6 -13.65 -20.26 -14.85
CA GLU A 6 -14.51 -19.48 -13.95
C GLU A 6 -14.12 -18.00 -13.92
N ILE A 7 -12.81 -17.69 -14.00
CA ILE A 7 -12.33 -16.30 -14.09
C ILE A 7 -12.69 -15.70 -15.45
N LEU A 8 -12.53 -16.45 -16.54
CA LEU A 8 -12.85 -15.98 -17.89
C LEU A 8 -14.36 -15.77 -18.09
N ASN A 9 -15.19 -16.56 -17.40
CA ASN A 9 -16.65 -16.46 -17.43
C ASN A 9 -17.23 -15.55 -16.33
N ALA A 10 -16.38 -14.98 -15.47
CA ALA A 10 -16.81 -14.13 -14.37
C ALA A 10 -17.45 -12.84 -14.88
N THR A 11 -18.51 -12.41 -14.20
CA THR A 11 -19.17 -11.14 -14.50
C THR A 11 -18.45 -9.98 -13.82
N ALA A 12 -18.71 -8.76 -14.27
CA ALA A 12 -18.23 -7.55 -13.59
C ALA A 12 -18.50 -7.55 -12.08
N LYS A 13 -19.65 -8.08 -11.64
CA LYS A 13 -20.06 -8.15 -10.23
C LYS A 13 -19.15 -9.04 -9.38
N ASP A 14 -18.59 -10.08 -9.98
CA ASP A 14 -17.68 -11.00 -9.30
C ASP A 14 -16.39 -10.32 -8.84
N PHE A 15 -16.07 -9.13 -9.36
CA PHE A 15 -14.86 -8.37 -9.02
C PHE A 15 -15.13 -7.13 -8.18
N TYR A 16 -16.38 -6.85 -7.77
CA TYR A 16 -16.70 -5.63 -7.01
C TYR A 16 -15.99 -5.55 -5.65
N PHE A 17 -15.66 -6.71 -5.07
CA PHE A 17 -14.87 -6.78 -3.85
C PHE A 17 -13.50 -6.07 -3.97
N ILE A 18 -12.92 -6.02 -5.18
CA ILE A 18 -11.65 -5.33 -5.44
C ILE A 18 -11.85 -3.83 -5.24
N GLY A 19 -12.90 -3.25 -5.82
CA GLY A 19 -13.25 -1.83 -5.66
C GLY A 19 -13.50 -1.45 -4.20
N GLU A 20 -14.27 -2.26 -3.49
CA GLU A 20 -14.55 -2.04 -2.06
C GLU A 20 -13.26 -2.11 -1.22
N ARG A 21 -12.34 -3.04 -1.52
CA ARG A 21 -11.05 -3.11 -0.81
C ARG A 21 -10.13 -1.94 -1.11
N LEU A 22 -10.10 -1.45 -2.35
CA LEU A 22 -9.38 -0.23 -2.69
C LEU A 22 -9.93 0.98 -1.94
N LYS A 23 -11.26 1.07 -1.80
CA LYS A 23 -11.92 2.10 -0.99
C LYS A 23 -11.55 1.99 0.49
N LEU A 24 -11.50 0.78 1.05
CA LEU A 24 -11.09 0.56 2.44
C LEU A 24 -9.66 1.03 2.71
N ILE A 25 -8.73 0.72 1.78
CA ILE A 25 -7.35 1.23 1.84
C ILE A 25 -7.34 2.77 1.73
N ARG A 26 -8.16 3.29 0.80
CA ARG A 26 -8.66 4.68 0.71
C ARG A 26 -8.74 5.38 2.05
N GLU A 27 -9.75 4.91 2.77
CA GLU A 27 -10.26 5.51 3.99
C GLU A 27 -9.27 5.36 5.14
N GLU A 28 -8.62 4.20 5.26
CA GLU A 28 -7.53 3.98 6.23
C GLU A 28 -6.37 4.98 6.04
N LEU A 29 -5.93 5.18 4.80
CA LEU A 29 -4.86 6.14 4.50
C LEU A 29 -5.25 7.59 4.84
N ILE A 30 -6.51 7.97 4.61
CA ILE A 30 -7.02 9.29 5.01
C ILE A 30 -7.05 9.41 6.54
N GLU A 31 -7.52 8.38 7.24
CA GLU A 31 -7.58 8.36 8.70
C GLU A 31 -6.19 8.53 9.32
N ASN A 32 -5.17 7.89 8.73
CA ASN A 32 -3.77 7.95 9.17
C ASN A 32 -3.00 9.19 8.67
N ASP A 33 -3.56 9.98 7.75
CA ASP A 33 -2.89 11.17 7.19
C ASP A 33 -2.79 12.30 8.23
N ASP A 34 -1.63 12.91 8.39
CA ASP A 34 -1.38 13.96 9.41
C ASP A 34 -1.79 15.35 8.88
N VAL A 35 -3.08 15.50 8.57
CA VAL A 35 -3.69 16.75 8.09
C VAL A 35 -4.88 17.14 8.96
N GLU A 36 -5.02 18.43 9.25
CA GLU A 36 -6.14 18.95 10.08
C GLU A 36 -7.50 18.72 9.41
N ASP A 37 -7.60 18.95 8.09
CA ASP A 37 -8.80 18.64 7.31
C ASP A 37 -8.57 17.40 6.46
N LYS A 38 -9.22 16.29 6.81
CA LYS A 38 -9.15 15.03 6.06
C LYS A 38 -9.60 15.16 4.60
N ARG A 39 -10.35 16.20 4.24
CA ARG A 39 -10.73 16.50 2.85
C ARG A 39 -9.55 16.96 2.00
N SER A 40 -8.52 17.57 2.61
CA SER A 40 -7.31 18.00 1.93
C SER A 40 -6.25 16.91 1.85
N SER A 41 -6.49 15.75 2.47
CA SER A 41 -5.61 14.58 2.39
C SER A 41 -5.18 14.28 0.96
N ILE A 42 -3.92 13.90 0.77
CA ILE A 42 -3.39 13.47 -0.53
C ILE A 42 -4.15 12.24 -1.07
N PHE A 43 -4.79 11.48 -0.18
CA PHE A 43 -5.59 10.31 -0.48
C PHE A 43 -7.07 10.67 -0.72
N SER A 44 -7.47 11.94 -0.65
CA SER A 44 -8.82 12.33 -1.07
C SER A 44 -9.05 11.95 -2.54
N ARG A 45 -10.29 11.59 -2.91
CA ARG A 45 -10.60 11.20 -4.30
C ARG A 45 -10.19 12.26 -5.32
N LYS A 46 -10.31 13.55 -4.95
CA LYS A 46 -9.92 14.68 -5.80
C LYS A 46 -8.41 14.68 -6.04
N ASN A 47 -7.60 14.61 -4.98
CA ASN A 47 -6.15 14.66 -5.09
C ASN A 47 -5.59 13.39 -5.75
N MET A 48 -6.22 12.24 -5.50
CA MET A 48 -5.91 11.00 -6.21
C MET A 48 -6.22 11.13 -7.70
N ALA A 49 -7.40 11.64 -8.08
CA ALA A 49 -7.77 11.84 -9.48
C ALA A 49 -6.74 12.71 -10.22
N GLU A 50 -6.33 13.82 -9.61
CA GLU A 50 -5.28 14.69 -10.11
C GLU A 50 -3.92 13.97 -10.25
N ARG A 51 -3.49 13.25 -9.21
CA ARG A 51 -2.23 12.48 -9.21
C ARG A 51 -2.17 11.44 -10.32
N PHE A 52 -3.28 10.77 -10.61
CA PHE A 52 -3.36 9.74 -11.64
C PHE A 52 -3.71 10.30 -13.03
N GLY A 53 -3.95 11.60 -13.16
CA GLY A 53 -4.34 12.25 -14.41
C GLY A 53 -5.68 11.74 -14.94
N VAL A 54 -6.64 11.46 -14.05
CA VAL A 54 -7.98 10.94 -14.39
C VAL A 54 -9.07 11.84 -13.83
N ASP A 55 -10.30 11.69 -14.34
CA ASP A 55 -11.44 12.41 -13.79
C ASP A 55 -11.84 11.88 -12.40
N TYR A 56 -12.42 12.76 -11.56
CA TYR A 56 -12.94 12.40 -10.23
C TYR A 56 -13.91 11.21 -10.27
N GLN A 57 -14.78 11.17 -11.29
CA GLN A 57 -15.74 10.08 -11.46
C GLN A 57 -15.04 8.75 -11.76
N THR A 58 -13.85 8.79 -12.37
CA THR A 58 -13.06 7.58 -12.62
C THR A 58 -12.64 6.92 -11.31
N ILE A 59 -12.14 7.69 -10.34
CA ILE A 59 -11.79 7.17 -9.00
C ILE A 59 -13.03 6.60 -8.31
N THR A 60 -14.15 7.33 -8.36
CA THR A 60 -15.43 6.89 -7.79
C THR A 60 -15.93 5.59 -8.42
N ASN A 61 -15.75 5.42 -9.73
CA ASN A 61 -16.15 4.23 -10.46
C ASN A 61 -15.25 3.04 -10.16
N VAL A 62 -13.94 3.24 -9.96
CA VAL A 62 -13.03 2.16 -9.56
C VAL A 62 -13.44 1.57 -8.21
N GLU A 63 -13.87 2.40 -7.27
CA GLU A 63 -14.30 1.94 -5.95
C GLU A 63 -15.65 1.22 -5.95
N ARG A 64 -16.47 1.38 -7.00
CA ARG A 64 -17.84 0.86 -7.08
C ARG A 64 -18.06 -0.16 -8.19
N GLY A 65 -17.06 -0.37 -9.03
CA GLY A 65 -17.26 -0.87 -10.39
C GLY A 65 -16.24 -1.93 -10.81
N PRO A 66 -16.35 -2.39 -12.07
CA PRO A 66 -15.50 -3.44 -12.60
C PRO A 66 -14.03 -3.01 -12.75
N LEU A 67 -13.17 -4.02 -12.89
CA LEU A 67 -11.74 -3.85 -13.17
C LEU A 67 -11.52 -2.92 -14.38
N SER A 68 -10.65 -1.93 -14.19
CA SER A 68 -10.19 -1.01 -15.22
C SER A 68 -8.67 -0.85 -15.12
N LEU A 69 -8.07 -0.17 -16.11
CA LEU A 69 -6.65 0.19 -16.05
C LEU A 69 -6.32 1.01 -14.78
N THR A 70 -7.22 1.90 -14.36
CA THR A 70 -7.04 2.70 -13.15
C THR A 70 -7.08 1.84 -11.89
N THR A 71 -7.85 0.75 -11.89
CA THR A 71 -7.84 -0.24 -10.81
C THR A 71 -6.45 -0.86 -10.63
N ILE A 72 -5.81 -1.26 -11.73
CA ILE A 72 -4.44 -1.81 -11.71
C ILE A 72 -3.45 -0.75 -11.20
N LYS A 73 -3.55 0.50 -11.68
CA LYS A 73 -2.69 1.60 -11.21
C LYS A 73 -2.81 1.82 -9.70
N LEU A 74 -4.02 1.77 -9.15
CA LEU A 74 -4.26 1.93 -7.71
C LEU A 74 -3.71 0.76 -6.90
N ILE A 75 -3.87 -0.48 -7.38
CA ILE A 75 -3.27 -1.67 -6.74
C ILE A 75 -1.74 -1.52 -6.66
N LEU A 76 -1.10 -1.14 -7.77
CA LEU A 76 0.36 -0.93 -7.81
C LEU A 76 0.79 0.23 -6.92
N TYR A 77 0.01 1.30 -6.85
CA TYR A 77 0.29 2.42 -5.98
C TYR A 77 0.19 2.01 -4.50
N TYR A 78 -0.87 1.32 -4.09
CA TYR A 78 -1.00 0.84 -2.71
C TYR A 78 0.04 -0.23 -2.35
N TYR A 79 0.47 -1.03 -3.31
CA TYR A 79 1.62 -1.91 -3.12
C TYR A 79 2.88 -1.13 -2.73
N SER A 80 3.15 0.01 -3.38
CA SER A 80 4.26 0.90 -2.99
C SER A 80 4.11 1.52 -1.59
N LEU A 81 2.90 1.51 -1.03
CA LEU A 81 2.61 1.94 0.35
C LEU A 81 2.58 0.75 1.34
N GLY A 82 2.93 -0.45 0.91
CA GLY A 82 3.02 -1.64 1.76
C GLY A 82 1.75 -2.49 1.84
N TYR A 83 0.72 -2.21 1.03
CA TYR A 83 -0.47 -3.06 0.94
C TYR A 83 -0.25 -4.28 0.06
N ASN A 84 -0.82 -5.42 0.45
CA ASN A 84 -0.66 -6.69 -0.26
C ASN A 84 -1.64 -6.79 -1.45
N PRO A 85 -1.17 -6.88 -2.70
CA PRO A 85 -2.03 -7.01 -3.87
C PRO A 85 -2.88 -8.28 -3.83
N MET A 86 -2.38 -9.37 -3.25
CA MET A 86 -3.15 -10.61 -3.10
C MET A 86 -4.32 -10.44 -2.15
N TRP A 87 -4.16 -9.63 -1.09
CA TRP A 87 -5.27 -9.32 -0.19
C TRP A 87 -6.37 -8.53 -0.91
N ILE A 88 -5.99 -7.68 -1.85
CA ILE A 88 -6.93 -6.89 -2.65
C ILE A 88 -7.64 -7.77 -3.69
N MET A 89 -6.89 -8.61 -4.42
CA MET A 89 -7.40 -9.31 -5.61
C MET A 89 -8.03 -10.70 -5.34
N SER A 90 -7.74 -11.34 -4.20
CA SER A 90 -8.23 -12.70 -3.94
C SER A 90 -9.67 -12.69 -3.41
N PRO A 91 -10.64 -13.36 -4.03
CA PRO A 91 -12.03 -13.39 -3.53
C PRO A 91 -12.10 -13.76 -2.04
N ASP A 92 -11.38 -14.81 -1.65
CA ASP A 92 -11.23 -15.26 -0.27
C ASP A 92 -9.90 -14.72 0.29
N ASN A 93 -9.94 -13.68 1.13
CA ASN A 93 -8.74 -13.02 1.66
C ASN A 93 -8.58 -13.12 3.18
N GLU A 94 -9.40 -13.93 3.87
CA GLU A 94 -9.41 -14.06 5.33
C GLU A 94 -8.05 -14.47 5.91
N PHE A 95 -7.30 -15.29 5.16
CA PHE A 95 -5.98 -15.79 5.55
C PHE A 95 -4.81 -15.03 4.90
N ILE A 96 -5.11 -13.99 4.12
CA ILE A 96 -4.09 -13.17 3.47
C ILE A 96 -3.84 -11.94 4.34
N THR A 97 -2.57 -11.61 4.60
CA THR A 97 -2.25 -10.41 5.36
C THR A 97 -2.50 -9.16 4.52
N LYS A 98 -3.19 -8.17 5.08
CA LYS A 98 -3.51 -6.90 4.39
C LYS A 98 -2.27 -6.10 4.01
N HIS A 99 -1.25 -6.15 4.86
CA HIS A 99 0.04 -5.51 4.64
C HIS A 99 1.09 -6.57 4.27
N ASN A 100 2.08 -6.17 3.46
CA ASN A 100 3.22 -7.00 3.13
C ASN A 100 4.09 -7.17 4.37
N VAL A 101 4.14 -8.39 4.92
CA VAL A 101 4.91 -8.70 6.13
C VAL A 101 6.42 -8.84 5.84
N GLY A 102 6.84 -8.82 4.57
CA GLY A 102 8.24 -9.10 4.18
C GLY A 102 8.86 -8.25 3.07
N GLU A 103 8.11 -7.39 2.37
CA GLU A 103 8.61 -6.65 1.18
C GLU A 103 8.70 -5.14 1.38
N ASN A 104 8.86 -4.70 2.62
CA ASN A 104 9.22 -3.32 2.91
C ASN A 104 10.73 -3.13 2.64
N VAL A 105 11.12 -3.14 1.35
CA VAL A 105 12.50 -2.92 0.90
C VAL A 105 13.06 -1.61 1.47
N VAL A 106 12.18 -0.61 1.67
CA VAL A 106 12.51 0.69 2.27
C VAL A 106 12.87 0.59 3.77
N TYR A 107 12.19 -0.26 4.54
CA TYR A 107 12.53 -0.44 5.96
C TYR A 107 13.79 -1.28 6.14
N GLN A 108 14.11 -2.20 5.22
CA GLN A 108 15.36 -2.94 5.30
C GLN A 108 16.57 -2.03 5.13
N SER A 109 16.55 -1.08 4.18
CA SER A 109 17.65 -0.13 4.03
C SER A 109 17.80 0.77 5.24
N ASP A 110 16.70 1.35 5.73
CA ASP A 110 16.74 2.31 6.83
C ASP A 110 17.17 1.66 8.16
N VAL A 111 16.67 0.44 8.43
CA VAL A 111 17.08 -0.33 9.62
C VAL A 111 18.54 -0.78 9.50
N GLN A 112 18.99 -1.17 8.31
CA GLN A 112 20.37 -1.59 8.08
C GLN A 112 21.35 -0.42 8.21
N ASP A 113 20.95 0.78 7.78
CA ASP A 113 21.78 1.97 7.89
C ASP A 113 21.83 2.49 9.34
N GLN A 114 20.70 2.48 10.06
CA GLN A 114 20.69 2.76 11.51
C GLN A 114 21.53 1.76 12.31
N TYR A 115 21.52 0.48 11.92
CA TYR A 115 22.34 -0.55 12.57
C TYR A 115 23.83 -0.31 12.34
N LYS A 116 24.25 0.06 11.12
CA LYS A 116 25.66 0.42 10.83
C LYS A 116 26.11 1.65 11.63
N GLU A 117 25.22 2.63 11.79
CA GLU A 117 25.52 3.86 12.53
C GLU A 117 25.70 3.57 14.03
N LEU A 118 24.88 2.67 14.59
CA LEU A 118 25.03 2.16 15.94
C LEU A 118 26.33 1.36 16.11
N GLU A 119 26.65 0.47 15.17
CA GLU A 119 27.88 -0.33 15.20
C GLU A 119 29.12 0.56 15.16
N SER A 120 29.14 1.56 14.28
CA SER A 120 30.20 2.58 14.21
C SER A 120 30.38 3.30 15.54
N SER A 121 29.27 3.74 16.14
CA SER A 121 29.28 4.44 17.43
C SER A 121 29.86 3.59 18.57
N ILE A 122 29.50 2.29 18.61
CA ILE A 122 30.03 1.34 19.59
C ILE A 122 31.53 1.12 19.38
N VAL A 123 31.98 0.94 18.13
CA VAL A 123 33.40 0.75 17.80
C VAL A 123 34.22 1.98 18.18
N THR A 124 33.72 3.18 17.90
CA THR A 124 34.37 4.44 18.30
C THR A 124 34.45 4.56 19.82
N ALA A 125 33.36 4.28 20.54
CA ALA A 125 33.33 4.31 21.99
C ALA A 125 34.32 3.31 22.63
N LEU A 126 34.39 2.09 22.09
CA LEU A 126 35.36 1.07 22.52
C LEU A 126 36.81 1.47 22.22
N SER A 127 37.06 2.15 21.11
CA SER A 127 38.41 2.62 20.74
C SER A 127 38.86 3.74 21.66
N LEU A 128 37.99 4.72 21.93
CA LEU A 128 38.23 5.79 22.89
C LEU A 128 38.43 5.25 24.31
N PHE A 129 37.67 4.23 24.72
CA PHE A 129 37.85 3.59 26.02
C PHE A 129 39.21 2.91 26.13
N LYS A 130 39.69 2.26 25.06
CA LYS A 130 41.02 1.63 25.02
C LYS A 130 42.17 2.64 24.99
N GLU A 131 42.00 3.82 24.41
CA GLU A 131 43.01 4.88 24.40
C GLU A 131 43.12 5.62 25.74
N ASN A 132 42.06 5.59 26.56
CA ASN A 132 42.03 6.18 27.91
C ASN A 132 42.42 5.17 29.02
N LEU A 133 42.87 3.97 28.64
CA LEU A 133 43.44 2.92 29.50
C LEU A 133 44.96 2.91 29.38
#